data_AF-X1F5C7-F1
#
_entry.id   AF-X1F5C7-F1
#
_cell.length_a   1.000
_cell.length_b   1.000
_cell.length_c   1.000
_cell.angle_alpha   90.00
_cell.angle_beta   90.00
_cell.angle_gamma   90.00
#
_symmetry.space_group_name_H-M   'P 1'
#
loop_
_entity.id
_entity.type
_entity.pdbx_description
1 polymer ?
#
loop_
_entity_poly.entity_id
_entity_poly.type
_entity_poly.pdbx_seq_one_letter_code
_entity_poly.pdbx_strand_id
1 'polypeptide(L)'
;STIKSLIYTCWKSEIILKMVYKDSSIKFDISYNLSFSFEINKLGPVRDSEVSFNRLLLFTGESNTGKSYTALLFYYFQKYITTKLSDYVKSEYNVDKIKAELKKNKKATLKFNSDKFHKWINDTAKDYLCYLLSRSSLECDVKLNSEISSFDILIEQIEQTDDEISGGIKSINEFKILDNTYTAERNYPLDSAIRQLLSLTISNQLGFKSFFKTLLLPPARSAFMGLNFSDKTQIAQSAGMYKEFLTDLDKAS
;
A
#
# COMPACT_ATOMS: atom_id res chain seq x y z
N SER A 1 40.96 -22.97 7.55
CA SER A 1 40.87 -21.98 8.65
C SER A 1 39.40 -21.77 8.96
N THR A 2 39.10 -21.60 10.24
CA THR A 2 37.79 -21.71 10.89
C THR A 2 36.68 -20.87 10.22
N ILE A 3 35.63 -21.55 9.74
CA ILE A 3 34.37 -20.95 9.31
C ILE A 3 33.61 -20.49 10.55
N LYS A 4 33.40 -19.17 10.70
CA LYS A 4 32.46 -18.62 11.67
C LYS A 4 31.15 -18.31 10.96
N SER A 5 30.17 -19.20 11.12
CA SER A 5 28.77 -18.91 10.81
C SER A 5 28.25 -17.87 11.80
N LEU A 6 27.71 -16.75 11.31
CA LEU A 6 27.01 -15.78 12.15
C LEU A 6 25.51 -15.91 11.85
N ILE A 7 24.79 -16.56 12.75
CA ILE A 7 23.34 -16.72 12.70
C ILE A 7 22.75 -15.52 13.44
N TYR A 8 22.07 -14.61 12.73
CA TYR A 8 21.23 -13.61 13.37
C TYR A 8 19.79 -14.12 13.42
N THR A 9 19.33 -14.48 14.62
CA THR A 9 17.92 -14.73 14.91
C THR A 9 17.27 -13.43 15.37
N CYS A 10 16.28 -12.93 14.64
CA CYS A 10 15.32 -11.96 15.14
C CYS A 10 13.89 -12.44 14.88
N TRP A 11 13.29 -12.94 15.95
CA TRP A 11 11.88 -13.15 16.29
C TRP A 11 10.81 -13.33 15.19
N LYS A 12 10.22 -14.54 15.22
CA LYS A 12 8.83 -14.90 14.86
C LYS A 12 8.40 -14.81 13.38
N SER A 13 9.25 -15.20 12.46
CA SER A 13 8.89 -16.06 11.32
C SER A 13 10.18 -16.60 10.73
N GLU A 14 10.31 -17.91 10.55
CA GLU A 14 11.53 -18.49 9.98
C GLU A 14 11.76 -17.96 8.55
N ILE A 15 12.69 -17.02 8.42
CA ILE A 15 13.32 -16.69 7.15
C ILE A 15 14.51 -17.62 7.03
N ILE A 16 14.36 -18.71 6.28
CA ILE A 16 15.48 -19.60 5.96
C ILE A 16 16.31 -18.92 4.88
N LEU A 17 17.35 -18.19 5.29
CA LEU A 17 18.33 -17.61 4.38
C LEU A 17 19.33 -18.69 3.95
N LYS A 18 19.14 -19.26 2.76
CA LYS A 18 20.12 -20.20 2.18
C LYS A 18 21.11 -19.42 1.32
N MET A 19 22.29 -19.12 1.87
CA MET A 19 23.40 -18.54 1.10
C MET A 19 24.07 -19.63 0.28
N VAL A 20 23.95 -19.55 -1.05
CA VAL A 20 24.68 -20.42 -1.98
C VAL A 20 25.72 -19.56 -2.71
N TYR A 21 27.00 -19.82 -2.47
CA TYR A 21 28.09 -19.20 -3.20
C TYR A 21 28.34 -19.97 -4.50
N LYS A 22 28.09 -19.35 -5.64
CA LYS A 22 28.66 -19.77 -6.92
C LYS A 22 28.86 -18.53 -7.80
N ASP A 23 30.12 -18.24 -8.10
CA ASP A 23 30.59 -17.17 -9.01
C ASP A 23 29.98 -15.78 -8.77
N SER A 24 30.68 -14.98 -7.96
CA SER A 24 30.60 -13.51 -7.83
C SER A 24 29.23 -12.85 -7.64
N SER A 25 28.16 -13.63 -7.50
CA SER A 25 26.79 -13.16 -7.42
C SER A 25 26.12 -13.80 -6.21
N ILE A 26 25.59 -12.95 -5.33
CA ILE A 26 24.81 -13.38 -4.17
C ILE A 26 23.39 -13.62 -4.67
N LYS A 27 22.95 -14.88 -4.71
CA LYS A 27 21.53 -15.21 -4.89
C LYS A 27 20.85 -15.32 -3.54
N PHE A 28 19.85 -14.47 -3.32
CA PHE A 28 18.91 -14.59 -2.22
C PHE A 28 17.69 -15.36 -2.73
N ASP A 29 17.48 -16.57 -2.24
CA ASP A 29 16.27 -17.33 -2.54
C ASP A 29 15.30 -17.18 -1.36
N ILE A 30 14.22 -16.44 -1.57
CA ILE A 30 13.13 -16.25 -0.61
C ILE A 30 11.87 -16.74 -1.32
N SER A 31 11.57 -18.02 -1.17
CA SER A 31 10.44 -18.67 -1.84
C SER A 31 9.12 -18.40 -1.11
N TYR A 32 8.57 -17.22 -1.35
CA TYR A 32 7.14 -16.90 -1.31
C TYR A 32 6.88 -15.97 -2.50
N ASN A 33 6.34 -16.50 -3.59
CA ASN A 33 6.04 -15.69 -4.77
C ASN A 33 4.89 -14.73 -4.44
N LEU A 34 5.15 -13.43 -4.53
CA LEU A 34 4.07 -12.45 -4.62
C LEU A 34 3.45 -12.60 -6.02
N SER A 35 2.14 -12.52 -6.12
CA SER A 35 1.38 -12.79 -7.34
C SER A 35 1.17 -11.54 -8.20
N PHE A 36 2.14 -10.61 -8.21
CA PHE A 36 2.05 -9.41 -9.04
C PHE A 36 3.39 -8.91 -9.59
N SER A 37 3.27 -8.26 -10.74
CA SER A 37 4.34 -7.55 -11.44
C SER A 37 3.79 -6.24 -12.02
N PHE A 38 4.72 -5.38 -12.45
CA PHE A 38 4.38 -4.26 -13.30
C PHE A 38 5.06 -4.44 -14.65
N GLU A 39 4.27 -4.41 -15.72
CA GLU A 39 4.76 -4.13 -17.07
C GLU A 39 5.05 -2.64 -17.17
N ILE A 40 6.27 -2.29 -17.56
CA ILE A 40 6.77 -0.91 -17.66
C ILE A 40 7.09 -0.67 -19.13
N ASN A 41 6.18 -0.02 -19.84
CA ASN A 41 6.45 0.48 -21.17
C ASN A 41 7.44 1.66 -21.08
N LYS A 42 7.16 2.61 -20.19
CA LYS A 42 8.03 3.76 -19.92
C LYS A 42 7.96 4.18 -18.46
N LEU A 43 9.11 4.31 -17.80
CA LEU A 43 9.21 4.98 -16.50
C LEU A 43 10.60 5.59 -16.31
N GLY A 44 10.72 6.91 -16.44
CA GLY A 44 12.03 7.58 -16.29
C GLY A 44 13.03 7.08 -17.33
N PRO A 45 14.12 6.36 -16.97
CA PRO A 45 15.01 5.66 -17.93
C PRO A 45 14.64 4.19 -18.19
N VAL A 46 13.68 3.61 -17.46
CA VAL A 46 13.25 2.21 -17.61
C VAL A 46 12.30 2.08 -18.80
N ARG A 47 12.54 1.12 -19.71
CA ARG A 47 11.76 0.91 -20.94
C ARG A 47 11.52 -0.59 -21.15
N ASP A 48 10.35 -0.90 -21.71
CA ASP A 48 9.96 -2.22 -22.23
C ASP A 48 10.40 -3.39 -21.35
N SER A 49 10.03 -3.31 -20.06
CA SER A 49 10.49 -4.24 -19.04
C SER A 49 9.36 -4.68 -18.13
N GLU A 50 9.47 -5.85 -17.53
CA GLU A 50 8.58 -6.30 -16.48
C GLU A 50 9.34 -6.43 -15.16
N VAL A 51 8.74 -5.95 -14.07
CA VAL A 51 9.31 -6.07 -12.73
C VAL A 51 8.32 -6.80 -11.84
N SER A 52 8.68 -8.01 -11.45
CA SER A 52 8.00 -8.76 -10.38
C SER A 52 8.54 -8.32 -9.01
N PHE A 53 7.65 -8.13 -8.05
CA PHE A 53 8.04 -7.71 -6.71
C PHE A 53 8.16 -8.94 -5.79
N ASN A 54 9.06 -8.88 -4.82
CA ASN A 54 9.23 -9.91 -3.78
C ASN A 54 9.36 -9.23 -2.41
N ARG A 55 9.31 -10.00 -1.32
CA ARG A 55 9.41 -9.51 0.07
C ARG A 55 10.69 -8.73 0.35
N LEU A 56 11.78 -9.08 -0.34
CA LEU A 56 13.04 -8.36 -0.30
C LEU A 56 13.47 -8.03 -1.73
N LEU A 57 13.73 -6.75 -1.98
CA LEU A 57 14.19 -6.25 -3.26
C LEU A 57 15.46 -5.44 -3.05
N LEU A 58 16.54 -5.87 -3.69
CA LEU A 58 17.81 -5.16 -3.70
C LEU A 58 18.11 -4.76 -5.15
N PHE A 59 18.03 -3.47 -5.42
CA PHE A 59 18.37 -2.92 -6.74
C PHE A 59 19.85 -2.49 -6.74
N THR A 60 20.67 -3.15 -7.56
CA THR A 60 22.09 -2.83 -7.76
C THR A 60 22.35 -2.43 -9.21
N GLY A 61 23.48 -1.74 -9.47
CA GLY A 61 23.89 -1.30 -10.80
C GLY A 61 24.23 0.19 -10.86
N GLU A 62 24.73 0.64 -12.02
CA GLU A 62 25.24 1.99 -12.26
C GLU A 62 24.22 3.10 -12.00
N SER A 63 24.67 4.31 -11.73
CA SER A 63 23.77 5.47 -11.57
C SER A 63 22.90 5.71 -12.81
N ASN A 64 21.70 6.26 -12.61
CA ASN A 64 20.76 6.62 -13.67
C ASN A 64 20.13 5.45 -14.48
N THR A 65 20.26 4.21 -14.00
CA THR A 65 19.68 3.01 -14.66
C THR A 65 18.21 2.72 -14.30
N GLY A 66 17.56 3.58 -13.51
CA GLY A 66 16.14 3.42 -13.17
C GLY A 66 15.83 2.74 -11.83
N LYS A 67 16.85 2.29 -11.08
CA LYS A 67 16.69 1.64 -9.76
C LYS A 67 15.75 2.39 -8.80
N SER A 68 15.94 3.71 -8.67
CA SER A 68 15.10 4.55 -7.81
C SER A 68 13.66 4.63 -8.32
N TYR A 69 13.46 4.70 -9.63
CA TYR A 69 12.12 4.73 -10.22
C TYR A 69 11.35 3.44 -9.95
N THR A 70 11.99 2.28 -10.13
CA THR A 70 11.38 0.98 -9.84
C THR A 70 11.07 0.81 -8.35
N ALA A 71 11.96 1.26 -7.46
CA ALA A 71 11.70 1.26 -6.02
C ALA A 71 10.53 2.17 -5.64
N LEU A 72 10.39 3.34 -6.28
CA LEU A 72 9.28 4.26 -6.06
C LEU A 72 7.95 3.72 -6.62
N LEU A 73 7.98 2.96 -7.72
CA LEU A 73 6.81 2.27 -8.25
C LEU A 73 6.27 1.23 -7.24
N PHE A 74 7.15 0.49 -6.58
CA PHE A 74 6.77 -0.40 -5.49
C PHE A 74 6.16 0.36 -4.31
N TYR A 75 6.81 1.45 -3.89
CA TYR A 75 6.32 2.29 -2.80
C TYR A 75 4.94 2.86 -3.12
N TYR A 76 4.76 3.37 -4.34
CA TYR A 76 3.48 3.83 -4.86
C TYR A 76 2.42 2.75 -4.68
N PHE A 77 2.66 1.53 -5.17
CA PHE A 77 1.68 0.46 -5.10
C PHE A 77 1.30 0.13 -3.65
N GLN A 78 2.30 -0.02 -2.78
CA GLN A 78 2.06 -0.25 -1.35
C GLN A 78 1.27 0.87 -0.68
N LYS A 79 1.56 2.13 -1.00
CA LYS A 79 0.81 3.27 -0.45
C LYS A 79 -0.63 3.29 -0.95
N TYR A 80 -0.85 2.87 -2.20
CA TYR A 80 -2.17 2.88 -2.83
C TYR A 80 -3.10 1.79 -2.33
N ILE A 81 -2.57 0.61 -2.04
CA ILE A 81 -3.35 -0.49 -1.46
C ILE A 81 -3.54 -0.39 0.05
N THR A 82 -2.83 0.52 0.73
CA THR A 82 -2.97 0.74 2.19
C THR A 82 -3.71 2.03 2.52
N THR A 83 -3.15 3.15 2.09
CA THR A 83 -3.52 4.47 2.59
C THR A 83 -4.43 5.19 1.59
N LYS A 84 -4.08 5.19 0.31
CA LYS A 84 -4.84 5.90 -0.74
C LYS A 84 -6.03 5.10 -1.27
N LEU A 85 -6.26 3.89 -0.78
CA LEU A 85 -7.43 3.08 -1.14
C LEU A 85 -8.75 3.76 -0.74
N SER A 86 -8.73 4.72 0.20
CA SER A 86 -9.88 5.59 0.48
C SER A 86 -10.36 6.34 -0.76
N ASP A 87 -9.43 6.74 -1.63
CA ASP A 87 -9.72 7.56 -2.81
C ASP A 87 -10.43 6.68 -3.86
N TYR A 88 -9.99 5.42 -4.01
CA TYR A 88 -10.71 4.40 -4.78
C TYR A 88 -12.12 4.14 -4.24
N VAL A 89 -12.25 3.98 -2.92
CA VAL A 89 -13.57 3.73 -2.29
C VAL A 89 -14.53 4.87 -2.58
N LYS A 90 -14.06 6.11 -2.46
CA LYS A 90 -14.87 7.31 -2.74
C LYS A 90 -15.22 7.46 -4.21
N SER A 91 -14.33 7.08 -5.13
CA SER A 91 -14.60 7.20 -6.56
C SER A 91 -15.52 6.11 -7.09
N GLU A 92 -15.43 4.89 -6.54
CA GLU A 92 -16.15 3.73 -7.07
C GLU A 92 -17.48 3.45 -6.35
N TYR A 93 -17.58 3.75 -5.06
CA TYR A 93 -18.75 3.39 -4.27
C TYR A 93 -19.54 4.61 -3.78
N ASN A 94 -20.85 4.58 -4.01
CA ASN A 94 -21.77 5.52 -3.37
C ASN A 94 -22.07 5.05 -1.93
N VAL A 95 -21.26 5.53 -0.99
CA VAL A 95 -21.35 5.17 0.43
C VAL A 95 -22.72 5.49 1.03
N ASP A 96 -23.38 6.56 0.59
CA ASP A 96 -24.69 6.95 1.11
C ASP A 96 -25.81 6.01 0.64
N LYS A 97 -25.71 5.51 -0.59
CA LYS A 97 -26.61 4.44 -1.06
C LYS A 97 -26.44 3.16 -0.23
N ILE A 98 -25.20 2.79 0.07
CA ILE A 98 -24.91 1.60 0.89
C ILE A 98 -25.46 1.78 2.31
N LYS A 99 -25.29 2.97 2.91
CA LYS A 99 -25.91 3.30 4.20
C LYS A 99 -27.43 3.16 4.16
N ALA A 100 -28.08 3.62 3.09
CA ALA A 100 -29.53 3.50 2.94
C ALA A 100 -29.98 2.03 2.83
N GLU A 101 -29.23 1.19 2.10
CA GLU A 101 -29.50 -0.25 2.00
C GLU A 101 -29.32 -0.96 3.34
N LEU A 102 -28.26 -0.63 4.09
CA LEU A 102 -28.01 -1.15 5.43
C LEU A 102 -29.15 -0.77 6.39
N LYS A 103 -29.61 0.49 6.38
CA LYS A 103 -30.76 0.92 7.19
C LYS A 103 -32.05 0.14 6.87
N LYS A 104 -32.28 -0.20 5.59
CA LYS A 104 -33.51 -0.88 5.17
C LYS A 104 -33.48 -2.38 5.43
N ASN A 105 -32.38 -3.03 5.12
CA ASN A 105 -32.29 -4.49 5.05
C ASN A 105 -31.32 -5.11 6.07
N LYS A 106 -30.63 -4.28 6.87
CA LYS A 106 -29.47 -4.64 7.70
C LYS A 106 -28.31 -5.29 6.94
N LYS A 107 -28.40 -5.41 5.62
CA LYS A 107 -27.42 -6.06 4.75
C LYS A 107 -27.24 -5.27 3.47
N ALA A 108 -26.00 -5.16 3.03
CA ALA A 108 -25.63 -4.63 1.73
C ALA A 108 -24.54 -5.50 1.10
N THR A 109 -24.48 -5.51 -0.23
CA THR A 109 -23.47 -6.25 -0.98
C THR A 109 -22.73 -5.28 -1.89
N LEU A 110 -21.42 -5.17 -1.73
CA LEU A 110 -20.57 -4.45 -2.66
C LEU A 110 -19.90 -5.44 -3.62
N LYS A 111 -19.74 -5.03 -4.87
CA LYS A 111 -19.01 -5.81 -5.87
C LYS A 111 -17.69 -5.12 -6.18
N PHE A 112 -16.59 -5.79 -5.88
CA PHE A 112 -15.26 -5.34 -6.28
C PHE A 112 -14.95 -5.82 -7.69
N ASN A 113 -14.66 -4.88 -8.59
CA ASN A 113 -14.25 -5.15 -9.95
C ASN A 113 -12.72 -5.05 -10.09
N SER A 114 -12.05 -6.17 -10.41
CA SER A 114 -10.60 -6.21 -10.57
C SER A 114 -10.13 -5.29 -11.70
N ASP A 115 -10.81 -5.27 -12.84
CA ASP A 115 -10.38 -4.48 -14.01
C ASP A 115 -10.42 -2.98 -13.74
N LYS A 116 -11.46 -2.52 -13.04
CA LYS A 116 -11.57 -1.12 -12.58
C LYS A 116 -10.46 -0.76 -11.60
N PHE A 117 -10.13 -1.68 -10.70
CA PHE A 117 -9.04 -1.47 -9.76
C PHE A 117 -7.68 -1.41 -10.45
N HIS A 118 -7.38 -2.34 -11.37
CA HIS A 118 -6.15 -2.31 -12.16
C HIS A 118 -6.04 -1.01 -12.96
N LYS A 119 -7.13 -0.59 -13.61
CA LYS A 119 -7.18 0.69 -14.31
C LYS A 119 -6.90 1.88 -13.38
N TRP A 120 -7.51 1.92 -12.19
CA TRP A 120 -7.26 2.98 -11.22
C TRP A 120 -5.80 3.03 -10.77
N ILE A 121 -5.16 1.88 -10.54
CA ILE A 121 -3.73 1.82 -10.23
C ILE A 121 -2.90 2.36 -11.42
N ASN A 122 -3.16 1.91 -12.63
CA ASN A 122 -2.40 2.34 -13.81
C ASN A 122 -2.55 3.85 -14.06
N ASP A 123 -3.77 4.37 -13.95
CA ASP A 123 -4.10 5.78 -14.20
C ASP A 123 -3.48 6.72 -13.15
N THR A 124 -3.32 6.28 -11.91
CA THR A 124 -2.82 7.13 -10.81
C THR A 124 -1.30 7.06 -10.60
N ALA A 125 -0.62 6.06 -11.18
CA ALA A 125 0.81 5.85 -11.01
C ALA A 125 1.65 7.08 -11.45
N LYS A 126 1.33 7.64 -12.62
CA LYS A 126 2.08 8.78 -13.18
C LYS A 126 2.03 9.99 -12.25
N ASP A 127 0.84 10.41 -11.85
CA ASP A 127 0.65 11.62 -11.04
C ASP A 127 1.34 11.50 -9.69
N TYR A 128 1.26 10.32 -9.08
CA TYR A 128 1.93 10.08 -7.80
C TYR A 128 3.46 10.06 -7.92
N LEU A 129 4.00 9.43 -8.96
CA LEU A 129 5.44 9.40 -9.19
C LEU A 129 5.99 10.79 -9.55
N CYS A 130 5.24 11.58 -10.33
CA CYS A 130 5.53 13.00 -10.58
C CYS A 130 5.59 13.79 -9.28
N TYR A 131 4.64 13.57 -8.36
CA TYR A 131 4.60 14.21 -7.04
C TYR A 131 5.83 13.82 -6.19
N LEU A 132 6.14 12.52 -6.08
CA LEU A 132 7.28 12.06 -5.27
C LEU A 132 8.60 12.65 -5.75
N LEU A 133 8.79 12.71 -7.06
CA LEU A 133 10.00 13.20 -7.71
C LEU A 133 10.01 14.70 -7.95
N SER A 134 8.88 15.39 -7.72
CA SER A 134 8.68 16.81 -8.05
C SER A 134 9.07 17.16 -9.47
N ARG A 135 8.68 16.27 -10.39
CA ARG A 135 8.96 16.36 -11.82
C ARG A 135 7.68 16.12 -12.60
N SER A 136 7.09 17.20 -13.10
CA SER A 136 5.87 17.17 -13.91
C SER A 136 6.05 16.52 -15.29
N SER A 137 7.26 16.55 -15.83
CA SER A 137 7.60 16.02 -17.16
C SER A 137 8.00 14.53 -17.17
N LEU A 138 7.67 13.78 -16.12
CA LEU A 138 8.00 12.36 -16.06
C LEU A 138 7.17 11.57 -17.10
N GLU A 139 7.86 10.84 -17.96
CA GLU A 139 7.24 9.77 -18.75
C GLU A 139 6.96 8.58 -17.83
N CYS A 140 5.70 8.20 -17.75
CA CYS A 140 5.22 7.06 -16.96
C CYS A 140 4.04 6.39 -17.70
N ASP A 141 4.23 5.14 -18.07
CA ASP A 141 3.26 4.21 -18.62
C ASP A 141 3.60 2.82 -18.06
N VAL A 142 2.77 2.39 -17.12
CA VAL A 142 2.95 1.15 -16.36
C VAL A 142 1.60 0.43 -16.25
N LYS A 143 1.63 -0.89 -16.23
CA LYS A 143 0.45 -1.73 -16.05
C LYS A 143 0.70 -2.74 -14.94
N LEU A 144 -0.18 -2.73 -13.94
CA LEU A 144 -0.23 -3.78 -12.93
C LEU A 144 -0.71 -5.08 -13.58
N ASN A 145 0.07 -6.15 -13.42
CA ASN A 145 -0.32 -7.51 -13.70
C ASN A 145 -0.43 -8.23 -12.35
N SER A 146 -1.61 -8.73 -11.99
CA SER A 146 -1.80 -9.42 -10.71
C SER A 146 -2.90 -10.48 -10.78
N GLU A 147 -2.85 -11.44 -9.85
CA GLU A 147 -3.90 -12.45 -9.67
C GLU A 147 -5.09 -11.93 -8.84
N ILE A 148 -5.25 -10.60 -8.68
CA ILE A 148 -6.38 -10.02 -7.95
C ILE A 148 -7.68 -10.33 -8.71
N SER A 149 -8.54 -11.14 -8.11
CA SER A 149 -9.83 -11.50 -8.68
C SER A 149 -10.92 -10.52 -8.26
N SER A 150 -12.00 -10.44 -9.03
CA SER A 150 -13.26 -9.85 -8.54
C SER A 150 -13.82 -10.66 -7.37
N PHE A 151 -14.46 -9.96 -6.42
CA PHE A 151 -15.11 -10.57 -5.27
C PHE A 151 -16.26 -9.68 -4.78
N ASP A 152 -17.17 -10.29 -4.03
CA ASP A 152 -18.26 -9.58 -3.37
C ASP A 152 -17.91 -9.34 -1.90
N ILE A 153 -18.34 -8.21 -1.35
CA ILE A 153 -18.20 -7.88 0.07
C ILE A 153 -19.61 -7.78 0.64
N LEU A 154 -19.96 -8.76 1.45
CA LEU A 154 -21.20 -8.76 2.22
C LEU A 154 -20.99 -7.95 3.48
N ILE A 155 -21.76 -6.87 3.65
CA ILE A 155 -21.78 -6.06 4.87
C ILE A 155 -23.10 -6.31 5.58
N GLU A 156 -23.04 -6.76 6.82
CA GLU A 156 -24.18 -6.92 7.72
C GLU A 156 -24.05 -5.95 8.89
N GLN A 157 -25.09 -5.15 9.14
CA GLN A 157 -25.19 -4.27 10.30
C GLN A 157 -25.73 -5.07 11.48
N ILE A 158 -24.89 -5.26 12.51
CA ILE A 158 -25.20 -6.11 13.67
C ILE A 158 -26.02 -5.31 14.70
N GLU A 159 -25.57 -4.11 15.06
CA GLU A 159 -26.18 -3.27 16.07
C GLU A 159 -26.31 -1.83 15.56
N GLN A 160 -27.47 -1.21 15.79
CA GLN A 160 -27.72 0.21 15.59
C GLN A 160 -28.25 0.80 16.89
N THR A 161 -27.45 1.60 17.56
CA THR A 161 -27.87 2.37 18.75
C THR A 161 -27.75 3.86 18.39
N ASP A 162 -28.87 4.56 18.46
CA ASP A 162 -28.90 6.02 18.36
C ASP A 162 -28.82 6.57 19.79
N ASP A 163 -27.61 6.88 20.26
CA ASP A 163 -27.43 7.52 21.57
C ASP A 163 -27.58 9.05 21.41
N GLU A 164 -28.64 9.60 22.01
CA GLU A 164 -28.77 11.04 22.24
C GLU A 164 -27.85 11.44 23.41
N ILE A 165 -26.61 11.82 23.11
CA ILE A 165 -25.74 12.47 24.08
C ILE A 165 -25.70 13.96 23.75
N SER A 166 -25.90 14.79 24.77
CA SER A 166 -25.93 16.26 24.73
C SER A 166 -25.02 16.86 23.67
N GLY A 167 -25.58 17.22 22.51
CA GLY A 167 -24.87 17.91 21.42
C GLY A 167 -24.87 17.21 20.06
N GLY A 168 -25.34 15.96 19.93
CA GLY A 168 -25.55 15.34 18.61
C GLY A 168 -25.87 13.84 18.65
N ILE A 169 -26.58 13.36 17.64
CA ILE A 169 -26.89 11.93 17.45
C ILE A 169 -25.59 11.22 17.03
N LYS A 170 -25.11 10.28 17.85
CA LYS A 170 -24.03 9.35 17.47
C LYS A 170 -24.67 8.03 17.06
N SER A 171 -24.70 7.75 15.77
CA SER A 171 -25.16 6.45 15.26
C SER A 171 -24.05 5.41 15.42
N ILE A 172 -24.23 4.47 16.34
CA ILE A 172 -23.31 3.34 16.53
C ILE A 172 -23.65 2.28 15.48
N ASN A 173 -22.70 1.93 14.61
CA ASN A 173 -22.88 0.83 13.65
C ASN A 173 -21.76 -0.19 13.85
N GLU A 174 -22.12 -1.44 14.14
CA GLU A 174 -21.21 -2.58 14.07
C GLU A 174 -21.44 -3.32 12.74
N PHE A 175 -20.36 -3.59 12.01
CA PHE A 175 -20.43 -4.26 10.71
C PHE A 175 -19.74 -5.62 10.77
N LYS A 176 -20.44 -6.67 10.34
CA LYS A 176 -19.89 -8.00 10.08
C LYS A 176 -19.69 -8.19 8.59
N ILE A 177 -18.49 -8.60 8.21
CA ILE A 177 -18.20 -8.99 6.83
C ILE A 177 -17.93 -10.49 6.77
N LEU A 178 -18.78 -11.19 6.02
CA LEU A 178 -18.94 -12.64 6.10
C LEU A 178 -17.76 -13.44 5.51
N ASP A 179 -16.96 -12.85 4.61
CA ASP A 179 -15.85 -13.55 3.95
C ASP A 179 -14.49 -13.45 4.68
N ASN A 180 -14.39 -12.73 5.81
CA ASN A 180 -13.13 -12.66 6.58
C ASN A 180 -13.29 -12.42 8.10
N THR A 181 -14.50 -12.52 8.66
CA THR A 181 -14.81 -12.24 10.09
C THR A 181 -14.06 -11.02 10.64
N TYR A 182 -14.05 -9.95 9.87
CA TYR A 182 -13.63 -8.64 10.36
C TYR A 182 -14.84 -7.96 10.96
N THR A 183 -14.75 -7.63 12.25
CA THR A 183 -15.73 -6.83 12.97
C THR A 183 -15.11 -5.45 13.17
N ALA A 184 -15.74 -4.42 12.59
CA ALA A 184 -15.29 -3.05 12.81
C ALA A 184 -15.61 -2.61 14.25
N GLU A 185 -14.72 -1.83 14.88
CA GLU A 185 -14.95 -1.27 16.21
C GLU A 185 -16.17 -0.31 16.22
N ARG A 186 -16.72 -0.05 17.42
CA ARG A 186 -17.85 0.88 17.59
C ARG A 186 -17.48 2.28 17.07
N ASN A 187 -18.40 2.93 16.35
CA ASN A 187 -18.24 4.24 15.71
C ASN A 187 -17.22 4.29 14.54
N TYR A 188 -16.88 3.15 13.94
CA TYR A 188 -15.98 3.15 12.79
C TYR A 188 -16.71 3.63 11.51
N PRO A 189 -16.19 4.65 10.79
CA PRO A 189 -16.82 5.12 9.55
C PRO A 189 -16.93 4.02 8.51
N LEU A 190 -18.09 3.89 7.85
CA LEU A 190 -18.36 2.82 6.87
C LEU A 190 -17.36 2.83 5.71
N ASP A 191 -16.97 4.00 5.21
CA ASP A 191 -15.95 4.15 4.17
C ASP A 191 -14.58 3.61 4.64
N SER A 192 -14.25 3.83 5.92
CA SER A 192 -13.04 3.30 6.52
C SER A 192 -13.11 1.78 6.67
N ALA A 193 -14.27 1.22 7.02
CA ALA A 193 -14.49 -0.22 7.07
C ALA A 193 -14.29 -0.87 5.69
N ILE A 194 -14.95 -0.33 4.66
CA ILE A 194 -14.82 -0.80 3.28
C ILE A 194 -13.36 -0.74 2.83
N ARG A 195 -12.66 0.38 3.08
CA ARG A 195 -11.24 0.54 2.76
C ARG A 195 -10.39 -0.55 3.42
N GLN A 196 -10.57 -0.79 4.71
CA GLN A 196 -9.78 -1.76 5.45
C GLN A 196 -9.98 -3.18 4.91
N LEU A 197 -11.23 -3.54 4.59
CA LEU A 197 -11.56 -4.85 4.01
C LEU A 197 -10.97 -5.05 2.63
N LEU A 198 -11.10 -4.05 1.76
CA LEU A 198 -10.49 -4.10 0.43
C LEU A 198 -8.98 -4.25 0.56
N SER A 199 -8.36 -3.46 1.43
CA SER A 199 -6.92 -3.54 1.69
C SER A 199 -6.53 -4.94 2.15
N LEU A 200 -7.21 -5.52 3.15
CA LEU A 200 -6.94 -6.87 3.65
C LEU A 200 -7.16 -7.95 2.57
N THR A 201 -8.27 -7.88 1.83
CA THR A 201 -8.62 -8.89 0.82
C THR A 201 -7.63 -8.86 -0.34
N ILE A 202 -7.31 -7.67 -0.85
CA ILE A 202 -6.30 -7.48 -1.90
C ILE A 202 -4.92 -7.93 -1.40
N SER A 203 -4.54 -7.57 -0.17
CA SER A 203 -3.27 -8.01 0.44
C SER A 203 -3.14 -9.53 0.45
N ASN A 204 -4.19 -10.20 0.90
CA ASN A 204 -4.22 -11.66 1.01
C ASN A 204 -4.11 -12.32 -0.37
N GLN A 205 -4.84 -11.83 -1.37
CA GLN A 205 -4.73 -12.33 -2.75
C GLN A 205 -3.33 -12.12 -3.34
N LEU A 206 -2.65 -11.04 -2.95
CA LEU A 206 -1.28 -10.73 -3.35
C LEU A 206 -0.19 -11.50 -2.57
N GLY A 207 -0.58 -12.34 -1.59
CA GLY A 207 0.36 -13.12 -0.77
C GLY A 207 0.97 -12.34 0.40
N PHE A 208 0.43 -11.17 0.75
CA PHE A 208 0.80 -10.42 1.94
C PHE A 208 -0.11 -10.77 3.12
N LYS A 209 0.48 -11.08 4.28
CA LYS A 209 -0.29 -11.33 5.51
C LYS A 209 -0.99 -10.07 6.05
N SER A 210 -0.42 -8.91 5.75
CA SER A 210 -0.95 -7.57 6.00
C SER A 210 0.07 -6.58 5.44
N PHE A 211 -0.36 -5.49 4.82
CA PHE A 211 0.55 -4.39 4.56
C PHE A 211 0.76 -3.60 5.85
N PHE A 212 1.99 -3.66 6.36
CA PHE A 212 2.43 -2.75 7.40
C PHE A 212 2.57 -1.33 6.83
N LYS A 213 2.60 -0.36 7.73
CA LYS A 213 2.92 1.03 7.39
C LYS A 213 4.21 1.09 6.57
N THR A 214 4.11 1.52 5.33
CA THR A 214 5.29 1.68 4.45
C THR A 214 6.03 2.95 4.83
N LEU A 215 7.34 2.85 5.00
CA LEU A 215 8.21 3.99 5.25
C LEU A 215 9.07 4.26 4.02
N LEU A 216 8.93 5.44 3.40
CA LEU A 216 9.81 5.88 2.33
C LEU A 216 11.06 6.51 2.92
N LEU A 217 12.22 6.08 2.44
CA LEU A 217 13.50 6.46 2.99
C LEU A 217 14.31 7.23 1.93
N PRO A 218 14.12 8.56 1.78
CA PRO A 218 14.76 9.34 0.73
C PRO A 218 16.29 9.27 0.75
N PRO A 219 16.97 9.60 -0.35
CA PRO A 219 18.40 9.85 -0.33
C PRO A 219 18.73 11.07 0.56
N ALA A 220 19.95 11.09 1.11
CA ALA A 220 20.49 12.16 1.95
C ALA A 220 19.68 12.52 3.21
N ARG A 221 18.98 11.54 3.82
CA ARG A 221 18.15 11.72 5.02
C ARG A 221 18.85 12.34 6.24
N SER A 222 20.15 12.10 6.39
CA SER A 222 20.94 12.61 7.52
C SER A 222 21.02 14.14 7.55
N ALA A 223 20.91 14.80 6.38
CA ALA A 223 20.87 16.25 6.31
C ALA A 223 19.65 16.87 7.02
N PHE A 224 18.63 16.07 7.36
CA PHE A 224 17.41 16.53 8.02
C PHE A 224 17.34 16.16 9.51
N MET A 225 18.28 15.34 10.00
CA MET A 225 18.37 14.99 11.41
C MET A 225 18.98 16.18 12.17
N GLY A 226 18.12 16.98 12.82
CA GLY A 226 18.53 18.16 13.60
C GLY A 226 18.05 19.50 13.05
N LEU A 227 17.29 19.52 11.95
CA LEU A 227 16.69 20.75 11.43
C LEU A 227 15.46 21.18 12.24
N ASN A 228 15.28 22.49 12.37
CA ASN A 228 14.13 23.10 13.05
C ASN A 228 12.85 22.94 12.20
N PHE A 229 11.68 23.11 12.82
CA PHE A 229 10.37 22.87 12.20
C PHE A 229 10.15 23.66 10.89
N SER A 230 10.63 24.91 10.82
CA SER A 230 10.54 25.76 9.63
C SER A 230 11.32 25.19 8.43
N ASP A 231 12.53 24.68 8.67
CA ASP A 231 13.40 24.11 7.64
C ASP A 231 12.85 22.77 7.12
N LYS A 232 12.27 21.95 8.01
CA LYS A 232 11.54 20.73 7.63
C LYS A 232 10.37 21.04 6.70
N THR A 233 9.68 22.16 6.92
CA THR A 233 8.52 22.58 6.12
C THR A 233 8.96 23.04 4.72
N GLN A 234 10.04 23.81 4.61
CA GLN A 234 10.59 24.26 3.33
C GLN A 234 11.11 23.10 2.47
N ILE A 235 11.61 22.04 3.10
CA ILE A 235 12.12 20.84 2.41
C ILE A 235 10.98 19.89 2.04
N ALA A 236 9.94 19.78 2.87
CA ALA A 236 8.70 19.10 2.47
C ALA A 236 8.05 19.75 1.24
N GLN A 237 8.35 21.02 0.95
CA GLN A 237 7.90 21.73 -0.25
C GLN A 237 8.79 21.46 -1.48
N SER A 238 10.03 20.99 -1.30
CA SER A 238 10.97 20.78 -2.42
C SER A 238 10.81 19.41 -3.08
N ALA A 239 10.42 18.37 -2.33
CA ALA A 239 9.89 17.16 -2.95
C ALA A 239 8.85 16.38 -2.15
N GLY A 240 7.87 15.82 -2.86
CA GLY A 240 6.82 14.97 -2.29
C GLY A 240 7.37 13.78 -1.49
N MET A 241 8.50 13.22 -1.90
CA MET A 241 9.19 12.14 -1.18
C MET A 241 9.60 12.54 0.26
N TYR A 242 10.10 13.77 0.46
CA TYR A 242 10.49 14.25 1.79
C TYR A 242 9.26 14.53 2.65
N LYS A 243 8.19 15.05 2.05
CA LYS A 243 6.91 15.23 2.73
C LYS A 243 6.32 13.90 3.21
N GLU A 244 6.35 12.85 2.37
CA GLU A 244 5.91 11.51 2.75
C GLU A 244 6.76 10.95 3.89
N PHE A 245 8.09 11.07 3.81
CA PHE A 245 8.99 10.62 4.87
C PHE A 245 8.70 11.28 6.23
N LEU A 246 8.55 12.61 6.26
CA LEU A 246 8.25 13.34 7.50
C LEU A 246 6.86 12.97 8.05
N THR A 247 5.86 12.84 7.18
CA THR A 247 4.51 12.42 7.57
C THR A 247 4.50 10.99 8.13
N ASP A 248 5.27 10.08 7.52
CA ASP A 248 5.36 8.70 7.98
C ASP A 248 6.11 8.62 9.32
N LEU A 249 7.11 9.48 9.56
CA LEU A 249 7.81 9.61 10.84
C LEU A 249 6.92 10.16 11.96
N ASP A 250 6.19 11.26 11.72
CA ASP A 250 5.33 11.88 12.73
C ASP A 250 4.21 10.93 13.20
N LYS A 251 3.75 10.06 12.31
CA LYS A 251 2.76 9.01 12.64
C LYS A 251 3.38 7.81 13.38
N ALA A 252 4.71 7.73 13.49
CA ALA A 252 5.43 6.61 14.08
C ALA A 252 5.91 6.92 15.50
N SER A 253 6.11 8.21 15.81
CA SER A 253 6.25 8.75 17.16
C SER A 253 4.93 8.80 17.89
#